data_AF-A0AA39T1Q1-F1
#
_entry.id   AF-A0AA39T1Q1-F1
#
_cell.length_a   1.000
_cell.length_b   1.000
_cell.length_c   1.000
_cell.angle_alpha   90.00
_cell.angle_beta   90.00
_cell.angle_gamma   90.00
#
_symmetry.space_group_name_H-M   'P 1'
#
loop_
_entity.id
_entity.type
_entity.pdbx_description
1 polymer ?
#
loop_
_entity_poly.entity_id
_entity_poly.type
_entity_poly.pdbx_seq_one_letter_code
_entity_poly.pdbx_strand_id
1 'polypeptide(L)'
;MGSSSVISPQDVLESLMNNGGVKNTTIKIVEQSKVLNTPGAEKQTKRELFDALRQELEIPVLEKASKSVWELILNSDGLGKDISETVERVFRRLSGREPLLFPLPNVETQPCKETENETEKGKETRKEEHENEKDNSNSALKKRRYTEVNEEGGDNEVAK
;
A
#
# COMPACT_ATOMS: atom_id res chain seq x y z
N MET A 1 22.83 0.39 14.05
CA MET A 1 21.52 0.35 14.73
C MET A 1 20.46 0.77 13.73
N GLY A 2 19.92 -0.18 12.97
CA GLY A 2 18.78 0.09 12.09
C GLY A 2 17.55 -0.47 12.77
N SER A 3 16.79 0.38 13.46
CA SER A 3 15.47 0.00 13.94
C SER A 3 14.66 -0.43 12.71
N SER A 4 14.26 -1.70 12.65
CA SER A 4 13.33 -2.20 11.63
C SER A 4 11.97 -1.54 11.89
N SER A 5 11.82 -0.28 11.49
CA SER A 5 10.59 0.47 11.70
C SER A 5 9.57 -0.06 10.71
N VAL A 6 8.66 -0.87 11.22
CA VAL A 6 7.49 -1.31 10.47
C VAL A 6 6.56 -0.10 10.42
N ILE A 7 6.21 0.35 9.21
CA ILE A 7 5.22 1.41 9.05
C ILE A 7 3.90 0.91 9.62
N SER A 8 3.33 1.71 10.51
CA SER A 8 2.16 1.37 11.29
C SER A 8 1.01 2.34 11.00
N PRO A 9 -0.25 1.96 11.30
CA PRO A 9 -1.39 2.86 11.10
C PRO A 9 -1.25 4.19 11.84
N GLN A 10 -0.57 4.21 13.00
CA GLN A 10 -0.32 5.45 13.72
C GLN A 10 0.61 6.41 12.96
N ASP A 11 1.60 5.91 12.22
CA ASP A 11 2.52 6.76 11.43
C ASP A 11 1.79 7.47 10.29
N VAL A 12 0.83 6.75 9.67
CA VAL A 12 -0.05 7.30 8.64
C VAL A 12 -0.93 8.42 9.22
N LEU A 13 -1.50 8.18 10.41
CA LEU A 13 -2.35 9.16 11.09
C LEU A 13 -1.57 10.41 11.51
N GLU A 14 -0.37 10.24 12.07
CA GLU A 14 0.50 11.35 12.45
C GLU A 14 0.90 12.18 11.23
N SER A 15 1.31 11.54 10.13
CA SER A 15 1.65 12.21 8.88
C SER A 15 0.46 12.98 8.30
N LEU A 16 -0.75 12.41 8.34
CA LEU A 16 -1.98 13.08 7.92
C LEU A 16 -2.31 14.29 8.81
N MET A 17 -2.16 14.14 10.13
CA MET A 17 -2.45 15.21 11.08
C MET A 17 -1.42 16.35 11.00
N ASN A 18 -0.19 16.03 10.61
CA ASN A 18 0.88 17.01 10.35
C ASN A 18 0.73 17.70 9.00
N ASN A 19 -0.03 17.10 8.07
CA ASN A 19 -0.39 17.75 6.82
C ASN A 19 -1.36 18.93 7.10
N GLY A 20 -0.83 20.15 7.05
CA GLY A 20 -1.60 21.38 7.24
C GLY A 20 -2.77 21.53 6.26
N GLY A 21 -2.77 20.80 5.13
CA GLY A 21 -3.85 20.83 4.14
C GLY A 21 -5.20 20.37 4.71
N VAL A 22 -5.24 19.29 5.48
CA VAL A 22 -6.50 18.75 6.03
C VAL A 22 -7.05 19.67 7.12
N LYS A 23 -6.19 20.18 8.00
CA LYS A 23 -6.55 21.15 9.05
C LYS A 23 -7.13 22.43 8.45
N ASN A 24 -6.41 23.03 7.50
CA ASN A 24 -6.82 24.28 6.86
C ASN A 24 -8.12 24.10 6.06
N THR A 25 -8.28 22.96 5.40
CA THR A 25 -9.52 22.63 4.69
C THR A 25 -10.69 22.49 5.66
N THR A 26 -10.49 21.79 6.78
CA THR A 26 -11.54 21.61 7.81
C THR A 26 -12.01 22.96 8.36
N ILE A 27 -11.08 23.88 8.66
CA ILE A 27 -11.42 25.25 9.10
C ILE A 27 -12.30 25.96 8.07
N LYS A 28 -11.95 25.89 6.78
CA LYS A 28 -12.75 26.51 5.70
C LYS A 28 -14.14 25.89 5.58
N ILE A 29 -14.28 24.58 5.73
CA ILE A 29 -15.59 23.92 5.68
C ILE A 29 -16.45 24.35 6.88
N VAL A 30 -15.86 24.46 8.07
CA VAL A 30 -16.56 24.97 9.27
C VAL A 30 -17.03 26.41 9.04
N GLU A 31 -16.18 27.28 8.49
CA GLU A 31 -16.52 28.68 8.20
C GLU A 31 -17.69 28.80 7.22
N GLN A 32 -17.78 27.88 6.25
CA GLN A 32 -18.84 27.81 5.24
C GLN A 32 -20.06 26.97 5.68
N SER A 33 -20.09 26.46 6.93
CA SER A 33 -21.14 25.57 7.43
C SER A 33 -22.52 26.23 7.34
N LYS A 34 -23.50 25.51 6.81
CA LYS A 34 -24.90 25.95 6.78
C LYS A 34 -25.50 25.93 8.17
N VAL A 35 -25.12 24.96 9.01
CA VAL A 35 -25.57 24.88 10.40
C VAL A 35 -25.22 26.14 11.18
N LEU A 36 -24.01 26.70 10.96
CA LEU A 36 -23.60 27.94 11.63
C LEU A 36 -24.12 29.21 10.94
N ASN A 37 -24.25 29.21 9.61
CA ASN A 37 -24.64 30.39 8.84
C ASN A 37 -26.17 30.53 8.64
N THR A 38 -26.99 29.61 9.16
CA THR A 38 -28.45 29.68 9.03
C THR A 38 -29.08 30.63 10.06
N PRO A 39 -30.03 31.49 9.65
CA PRO A 39 -30.79 32.31 10.61
C PRO A 39 -31.55 31.41 11.59
N GLY A 40 -31.42 31.66 12.89
CA GLY A 40 -32.03 30.83 13.94
C GLY A 40 -31.07 29.84 14.61
N ALA A 41 -29.84 29.69 14.11
CA ALA A 41 -28.80 28.89 14.77
C ALA A 41 -28.53 29.35 16.21
N GLU A 42 -28.72 30.64 16.50
CA GLU A 42 -28.59 31.23 17.83
C GLU A 42 -29.60 30.73 18.86
N LYS A 43 -30.70 30.10 18.41
CA LYS A 43 -31.76 29.56 19.26
C LYS A 43 -31.56 28.09 19.60
N GLN A 44 -30.65 27.40 18.92
CA GLN A 44 -30.33 26.01 19.20
C GLN A 44 -29.44 25.90 20.44
N THR A 45 -29.56 24.78 21.14
CA THR A 45 -28.63 24.49 22.23
C THR A 45 -27.23 24.21 21.68
N LYS A 46 -26.20 24.46 22.51
CA LYS A 46 -24.81 24.15 22.14
C LYS A 46 -24.66 22.71 21.63
N ARG A 47 -25.39 21.75 22.25
CA ARG A 47 -25.33 20.33 21.88
C ARG A 47 -25.89 20.10 20.48
N GLU A 48 -27.09 20.60 20.20
CA GLU A 48 -27.71 20.48 18.88
C GLU A 48 -26.84 21.11 17.80
N LEU A 49 -26.22 22.26 18.08
CA LEU A 49 -25.32 22.91 17.15
C LEU A 49 -24.07 22.06 16.86
N PHE A 50 -23.43 21.48 17.88
CA PHE A 50 -22.26 20.61 17.69
C PHE A 50 -22.62 19.30 16.96
N ASP A 51 -23.76 18.70 17.29
CA ASP A 51 -24.20 17.45 16.66
C ASP A 51 -24.55 17.70 15.18
N ALA A 52 -25.31 18.76 14.88
CA ALA A 52 -25.63 19.15 13.52
C ALA A 52 -24.37 19.54 12.72
N LEU A 53 -23.44 20.28 13.33
CA LEU A 53 -22.17 20.65 12.71
C LEU A 53 -21.32 19.40 12.42
N ARG A 54 -21.21 18.48 13.37
CA ARG A 54 -20.49 17.23 13.17
C ARG A 54 -21.10 16.42 12.02
N GLN A 55 -22.42 16.33 11.96
CA GLN A 55 -23.12 15.61 10.90
C GLN A 55 -22.95 16.26 9.52
N GLU A 56 -22.92 17.59 9.45
CA GLU A 56 -22.64 18.33 8.20
C GLU A 56 -21.19 18.12 7.73
N LEU A 57 -20.23 18.12 8.66
CA LEU A 57 -18.81 18.11 8.36
C LEU A 57 -18.20 16.71 8.21
N GLU A 58 -18.83 15.67 8.75
CA GLU A 58 -18.27 14.31 8.80
C GLU A 58 -17.89 13.81 7.39
N ILE A 59 -18.84 13.82 6.47
CA ILE A 59 -18.64 13.35 5.09
C ILE A 59 -17.54 14.17 4.37
N PRO A 60 -17.64 15.51 4.25
CA PRO A 60 -16.67 16.28 3.48
C PRO A 60 -15.27 16.26 4.09
N VAL A 61 -15.13 16.25 5.41
CA VAL A 61 -13.81 16.16 6.07
C VAL A 61 -13.22 14.76 5.88
N LEU A 62 -14.02 13.70 6.04
CA LEU A 62 -13.57 12.33 5.87
C LEU A 62 -13.12 12.06 4.42
N GLU A 63 -13.85 12.56 3.43
CA GLU A 63 -13.45 12.45 2.02
C GLU A 63 -12.11 13.14 1.74
N LYS A 64 -11.90 14.33 2.30
CA LYS A 64 -10.65 15.08 2.14
C LYS A 64 -9.48 14.39 2.84
N ALA A 65 -9.71 13.89 4.06
CA ALA A 65 -8.73 13.11 4.81
C ALA A 65 -8.35 11.83 4.05
N SER A 66 -9.34 11.06 3.58
CA SER A 66 -9.14 9.82 2.82
C SER A 66 -8.31 10.05 1.56
N LYS A 67 -8.66 11.07 0.75
CA LYS A 67 -7.86 11.46 -0.42
C LYS A 67 -6.44 11.81 -0.02
N SER A 68 -6.26 12.63 1.02
CA SER A 68 -4.93 13.05 1.46
C SER A 68 -4.07 11.88 1.97
N VAL A 69 -4.65 10.84 2.56
CA VAL A 69 -3.91 9.62 2.96
C VAL A 69 -3.41 8.88 1.72
N TRP A 70 -4.26 8.71 0.70
CA TRP A 70 -3.84 8.05 -0.54
C TRP A 70 -2.73 8.82 -1.25
N GLU A 71 -2.85 10.15 -1.36
CA GLU A 71 -1.77 10.99 -1.91
C GLU A 71 -0.47 10.79 -1.12
N LEU A 72 -0.53 10.78 0.22
CA LEU A 72 0.64 10.57 1.06
C LEU A 72 1.31 9.21 0.85
N ILE A 73 0.53 8.14 0.65
CA ILE A 73 1.03 6.78 0.41
C ILE A 73 1.61 6.66 -1.02
N LEU A 74 0.97 7.30 -1.99
CA LEU A 74 1.38 7.25 -3.40
C LEU A 74 2.58 8.16 -3.71
N ASN A 75 2.80 9.19 -2.91
CA ASN A 75 3.95 10.08 -3.05
C ASN A 75 5.26 9.31 -2.89
N SER A 76 6.21 9.55 -3.79
CA SER A 76 7.56 8.95 -3.75
C SER A 76 8.45 9.55 -2.65
N ASP A 77 7.96 10.54 -1.92
CA ASP A 77 8.66 11.25 -0.86
C ASP A 77 8.00 10.98 0.52
N GLY A 78 8.79 11.05 1.58
CA GLY A 78 8.31 10.84 2.95
C GLY A 78 7.74 9.44 3.17
N LEU A 79 6.50 9.35 3.67
CA LEU A 79 5.88 8.08 4.08
C LEU A 79 5.78 7.06 2.95
N GLY A 80 5.40 7.47 1.73
CA GLY A 80 5.30 6.54 0.60
C GLY A 80 6.65 5.96 0.18
N LYS A 81 7.74 6.72 0.37
CA LYS A 81 9.11 6.22 0.22
C LYS A 81 9.44 5.16 1.27
N ASP A 82 9.14 5.42 2.54
CA ASP A 82 9.43 4.51 3.65
C ASP A 82 8.67 3.18 3.48
N ILE A 83 7.42 3.25 3.01
CA ILE A 83 6.61 2.09 2.61
C ILE A 83 7.33 1.32 1.50
N SER A 84 7.74 2.01 0.43
CA SER A 84 8.44 1.40 -0.71
C SER A 84 9.75 0.73 -0.30
N GLU A 85 10.57 1.39 0.52
CA GLU A 85 11.81 0.83 1.07
C GLU A 85 11.56 -0.40 1.94
N THR A 86 10.48 -0.37 2.73
CA THR A 86 10.12 -1.51 3.59
C THR A 86 9.65 -2.70 2.77
N VAL A 87 8.80 -2.48 1.76
CA VAL A 87 8.37 -3.52 0.83
C VAL A 87 9.57 -4.10 0.09
N GLU A 88 10.46 -3.26 -0.44
CA GLU A 88 11.67 -3.69 -1.15
C GLU A 88 12.63 -4.48 -0.23
N ARG A 89 12.80 -4.02 1.01
CA ARG A 89 13.60 -4.72 2.03
C ARG A 89 13.04 -6.11 2.27
N VAL A 90 11.76 -6.23 2.59
CA VAL A 90 11.09 -7.51 2.84
C VAL A 90 11.14 -8.40 1.61
N PHE A 91 10.91 -7.84 0.42
CA PHE A 91 11.00 -8.55 -0.84
C PHE A 91 12.39 -9.15 -1.07
N ARG A 92 13.47 -8.42 -0.82
CA ARG A 92 14.85 -8.94 -0.91
C ARG A 92 15.11 -10.07 0.05
N ARG A 93 14.62 -9.96 1.30
CA ARG A 93 14.74 -11.04 2.30
C ARG A 93 14.08 -12.32 1.82
N LEU A 94 12.81 -12.20 1.40
CA LEU A 94 12.01 -13.34 0.95
C LEU A 94 12.53 -13.94 -0.36
N SER A 95 13.12 -13.12 -1.23
CA SER A 95 13.66 -13.56 -2.52
C SER A 95 15.09 -14.11 -2.42
N GLY A 96 15.69 -14.19 -1.22
CA GLY A 96 17.07 -14.65 -1.04
C GLY A 96 18.12 -13.70 -1.65
N ARG A 97 17.75 -12.44 -1.88
CA ARG A 97 18.61 -11.38 -2.46
C ARG A 97 19.07 -10.38 -1.40
N GLU A 98 18.93 -10.69 -0.11
CA GLU A 98 19.38 -9.82 0.96
C GLU A 98 20.91 -9.70 0.95
N PRO A 99 21.48 -8.50 0.78
CA PRO A 99 22.91 -8.30 0.91
C PRO A 99 23.34 -8.66 2.33
N LEU A 100 24.24 -9.64 2.46
CA LEU A 100 24.76 -10.08 3.74
C LEU A 100 25.50 -8.92 4.42
N LEU A 101 24.92 -8.38 5.50
CA LEU A 101 25.46 -7.27 6.31
C LEU A 101 26.68 -7.65 7.17
N PHE A 102 27.24 -8.84 6.98
CA PHE A 102 28.50 -9.21 7.58
C PHE A 102 29.61 -8.94 6.56
N PRO A 103 30.62 -8.10 6.87
CA PRO A 103 31.88 -8.17 6.16
C PRO A 103 32.32 -9.63 6.27
N LEU A 104 32.51 -10.31 5.14
CA LEU A 104 33.25 -11.57 5.18
C LEU A 104 34.56 -11.27 5.93
N PRO A 105 34.87 -11.99 7.02
CA PRO A 105 36.20 -11.90 7.60
C PRO A 105 37.17 -12.29 6.48
N ASN A 106 38.09 -11.39 6.17
CA ASN A 106 39.23 -11.68 5.31
C ASN A 106 39.91 -12.95 5.84
N VAL A 107 39.74 -14.07 5.15
CA VAL A 107 40.64 -15.23 5.29
C VAL A 107 41.33 -15.38 3.95
N GLU A 108 42.32 -14.52 3.73
CA GLU A 108 43.51 -14.90 2.98
C GLU A 108 44.20 -16.05 3.71
N THR A 109 44.41 -17.18 3.01
CA THR A 109 45.57 -18.12 3.05
C THR A 109 45.13 -19.36 2.23
N GLN A 110 45.35 -19.38 0.91
CA GLN A 110 46.45 -20.07 0.18
C GLN A 110 46.21 -21.59 -0.09
N PRO A 111 46.83 -22.16 -1.14
CA PRO A 111 46.24 -23.10 -2.10
C PRO A 111 46.61 -24.58 -1.86
N CYS A 112 45.82 -25.49 -2.44
CA CYS A 112 46.28 -26.83 -2.76
C CYS A 112 46.08 -27.08 -4.26
N LYS A 113 47.22 -27.12 -4.98
CA LYS A 113 47.39 -27.83 -6.25
C LYS A 113 47.06 -29.33 -6.00
N GLU A 114 46.65 -30.17 -6.94
CA GLU A 114 47.17 -30.42 -8.29
C GLU A 114 46.25 -31.50 -8.89
N THR A 115 45.83 -31.37 -10.15
CA THR A 115 45.96 -32.47 -11.10
C THR A 115 45.81 -31.94 -12.52
N GLU A 116 46.83 -32.28 -13.28
CA GLU A 116 47.18 -31.80 -14.60
C GLU A 116 46.37 -32.53 -15.67
N ASN A 117 45.71 -31.77 -16.55
CA ASN A 117 45.36 -32.26 -17.88
C ASN A 117 45.49 -31.10 -18.87
N GLU A 118 46.68 -30.94 -19.43
CA GLU A 118 46.89 -30.16 -20.64
C GLU A 118 46.19 -30.84 -21.82
N THR A 119 45.41 -30.12 -22.62
CA THR A 119 45.59 -30.18 -24.09
C THR A 119 45.00 -28.95 -24.77
N GLU A 120 45.83 -28.42 -25.67
CA GLU A 120 45.63 -27.28 -26.57
C GLU A 120 44.36 -27.38 -27.44
N LYS A 121 43.81 -26.23 -27.85
CA LYS A 121 43.94 -25.62 -29.20
C LYS A 121 42.81 -24.62 -29.45
N GLY A 122 43.19 -23.42 -29.90
CA GLY A 122 42.26 -22.32 -30.15
C GLY A 122 41.43 -22.46 -31.43
N LYS A 123 40.42 -21.58 -31.56
CA LYS A 123 40.14 -20.76 -32.75
C LYS A 123 38.92 -19.88 -32.51
N GLU A 124 39.12 -18.60 -32.78
CA GLU A 124 38.14 -17.59 -33.19
C GLU A 124 37.09 -18.16 -34.15
N THR A 125 35.80 -17.78 -34.01
CA THR A 125 34.91 -17.36 -35.11
C THR A 125 33.58 -16.81 -34.56
N ARG A 126 33.27 -15.59 -34.99
CA ARG A 126 32.00 -14.84 -34.90
C ARG A 126 30.94 -15.40 -35.85
N LYS A 127 29.65 -15.37 -35.46
CA LYS A 127 28.41 -15.14 -36.27
C LYS A 127 27.18 -15.34 -35.36
N GLU A 128 26.45 -14.29 -35.02
CA GLU A 128 25.30 -13.71 -35.73
C GLU A 128 24.01 -14.56 -35.67
N GLU A 129 23.06 -14.00 -34.90
CA GLU A 129 21.61 -13.87 -35.14
C GLU A 129 20.76 -15.12 -35.41
N HIS A 130 19.75 -15.32 -34.56
CA HIS A 130 18.37 -15.48 -35.03
C HIS A 130 17.36 -15.04 -33.96
N GLU A 131 16.51 -14.12 -34.37
CA GLU A 131 15.29 -13.67 -33.70
C GLU A 131 14.29 -14.83 -33.56
N ASN A 132 13.52 -14.86 -32.47
CA ASN A 132 12.09 -15.12 -32.61
C ASN A 132 11.30 -14.48 -31.47
N GLU A 133 10.57 -13.46 -31.88
CA GLU A 133 9.44 -12.82 -31.22
C GLU A 133 8.30 -13.83 -31.03
N LYS A 134 7.76 -13.97 -29.81
CA LYS A 134 6.35 -14.34 -29.65
C LYS A 134 5.80 -13.92 -28.31
N ASP A 135 5.13 -12.77 -28.32
CA ASP A 135 4.03 -12.46 -27.42
C ASP A 135 2.99 -13.59 -27.46
N ASN A 136 2.58 -14.06 -26.29
CA ASN A 136 1.22 -14.57 -26.12
C ASN A 136 0.76 -14.37 -24.68
N SER A 137 -0.01 -13.29 -24.50
CA SER A 137 -0.86 -13.09 -23.35
C SER A 137 -2.10 -13.97 -23.48
N ASN A 138 -2.39 -14.77 -22.46
CA ASN A 138 -3.74 -15.27 -22.22
C ASN A 138 -3.96 -15.51 -20.73
N SER A 139 -4.60 -14.50 -20.15
CA SER A 139 -5.19 -14.47 -18.83
C SER A 139 -6.26 -15.57 -18.69
N ALA A 140 -6.15 -16.38 -17.63
CA ALA A 140 -7.22 -17.26 -17.20
C ALA A 140 -7.48 -17.02 -15.70
N LEU A 141 -8.27 -15.98 -15.44
CA LEU A 141 -8.90 -15.71 -14.15
C LEU A 141 -9.81 -16.88 -13.78
N LYS A 142 -9.38 -17.74 -12.85
CA LYS A 142 -10.19 -18.84 -12.34
C LYS A 142 -11.22 -18.32 -11.33
N LYS A 143 -12.38 -17.89 -11.82
CA LYS A 143 -13.53 -17.52 -10.98
C LYS A 143 -14.03 -18.72 -10.19
N ARG A 144 -14.18 -18.53 -8.87
CA ARG A 144 -14.93 -19.38 -7.95
C ARG A 144 -16.39 -19.44 -8.40
N ARG A 145 -16.91 -20.64 -8.68
CA ARG A 145 -18.33 -20.89 -9.01
C ARG A 145 -19.10 -21.06 -7.70
N TYR A 146 -20.15 -20.26 -7.50
CA TYR A 146 -21.14 -20.49 -6.44
C TYR A 146 -22.18 -21.48 -6.96
N THR A 147 -22.48 -22.51 -6.18
CA THR A 147 -23.58 -23.46 -6.42
C THR A 147 -24.80 -22.98 -5.63
N GLU A 148 -25.88 -22.76 -6.37
CA GLU A 148 -27.24 -22.50 -5.89
C GLU A 148 -27.79 -23.75 -5.20
N VAL A 149 -28.25 -23.60 -3.95
CA VAL A 149 -29.06 -24.61 -3.25
C VAL A 149 -30.42 -23.98 -2.98
N ASN A 150 -31.41 -24.45 -3.74
CA ASN A 150 -32.82 -24.31 -3.39
C ASN A 150 -33.14 -25.41 -2.38
N GLU A 151 -33.64 -25.03 -1.21
CA GLU A 151 -34.45 -25.93 -0.39
C GLU A 151 -35.81 -25.26 -0.14
N GLU A 152 -36.81 -25.95 -0.66
CA GLU A 152 -38.23 -25.71 -0.56
C GLU A 152 -38.75 -26.41 0.72
N GLY A 153 -39.62 -25.74 1.48
CA GLY A 153 -40.45 -26.38 2.50
C GLY A 153 -40.57 -25.62 3.81
N GLY A 154 -41.81 -25.26 4.20
CA GLY A 154 -42.11 -24.84 5.57
C GLY A 154 -43.35 -23.94 5.71
N ASP A 155 -44.51 -24.58 5.70
CA ASP A 155 -45.87 -24.10 6.01
C ASP A 155 -46.01 -22.94 7.01
N ASN A 156 -46.88 -21.98 6.70
CA ASN A 156 -47.51 -21.11 7.70
C ASN A 156 -49.00 -20.86 7.41
N GLU A 157 -49.81 -21.60 8.18
CA GLU A 157 -51.22 -21.38 8.49
C GLU A 157 -51.47 -19.92 8.95
N VAL A 158 -52.40 -19.22 8.29
CA VAL A 158 -53.04 -18.01 8.84
C VAL A 158 -54.55 -18.11 8.65
N ALA A 159 -55.21 -18.03 9.81
CA ALA A 159 -56.64 -18.03 10.02
C ALA A 159 -57.37 -16.92 9.26
N LYS A 160 -58.58 -17.23 8.80
CA LYS A 160 -59.68 -16.27 8.72
C LYS A 160 -61.02 -16.98 8.86
#